data_AF-A0A7H8R1J5-F1
#
_entry.id   AF-A0A7H8R1J5-F1
#
_cell.length_a   1.000
_cell.length_b   1.000
_cell.length_c   1.000
_cell.angle_alpha   90.00
_cell.angle_beta   90.00
_cell.angle_gamma   90.00
#
_symmetry.space_group_name_H-M   'P 1'
#
loop_
_entity.id
_entity.type
_entity.pdbx_description
1 polymer ?
#
loop_
_entity_poly.entity_id
_entity_poly.type
_entity_poly.pdbx_seq_one_letter_code
_entity_poly.pdbx_strand_id
1 'polypeptide(L)'
;MILLLRQLLRVASRIESELEVVNQRLDYITSLLEKHPGPVQEPHEDVAALSSHEDSPFRLLATSSIMVVLELEPDFSQNLIRLERINFLTGSTSGTDARLFFVPHQQAVTVLAAFSERIHIYYPILASDFSEEYFRVLSEPLTPSCQSCLVLLVAAIGCVAHDPTSDRENPFFTAALSSLPLVVAECSLVSVQCLVFLSIHYACLLKPCQAHDYCLVASFKIQNLFKSGLQGTDPDVLELTHRAYWAILLLERQVACTNRHS
;
A
#
# COMPACT_ATOMS: atom_id res chain seq x y z
N MET A 1 -3.06 -25.79 -11.19
CA MET A 1 -3.63 -24.89 -12.22
C MET A 1 -4.85 -25.48 -12.96
N ILE A 2 -4.81 -26.73 -13.45
CA ILE A 2 -5.92 -27.33 -14.25
C ILE A 2 -7.14 -27.77 -13.41
N LEU A 3 -6.96 -28.16 -12.15
CA LEU A 3 -8.06 -28.54 -11.25
C LEU A 3 -8.90 -27.34 -10.76
N LEU A 4 -8.26 -26.17 -10.55
CA LEU A 4 -8.92 -24.89 -10.28
C LEU A 4 -9.82 -24.43 -11.44
N LEU A 5 -9.36 -24.63 -12.68
CA LEU A 5 -10.09 -24.26 -13.89
C LEU A 5 -11.41 -25.04 -14.09
N ARG A 6 -11.51 -26.29 -13.61
CA ARG A 6 -12.75 -27.11 -13.75
C ARG A 6 -13.80 -26.81 -12.69
N GLN A 7 -13.41 -26.35 -11.50
CA GLN A 7 -14.36 -25.91 -10.46
C GLN A 7 -14.91 -24.50 -10.75
N LEU A 8 -14.09 -23.61 -11.31
CA LEU A 8 -14.49 -22.25 -11.71
C LEU A 8 -15.59 -22.24 -12.79
N LEU A 9 -15.59 -23.20 -13.73
CA LEU A 9 -16.57 -23.24 -14.81
C LEU A 9 -18.01 -23.56 -14.35
N ARG A 10 -18.19 -24.29 -13.24
CA ARG A 10 -19.51 -24.62 -12.68
C ARG A 10 -20.12 -23.49 -11.86
N VAL A 11 -19.27 -22.61 -11.32
CA VAL A 11 -19.71 -21.48 -10.48
C VAL A 11 -20.09 -20.28 -11.37
N ALA A 12 -19.42 -20.11 -12.51
CA ALA A 12 -19.70 -19.08 -13.50
C ALA A 12 -21.17 -19.06 -13.98
N SER A 13 -21.76 -20.23 -14.26
CA SER A 13 -23.15 -20.32 -14.76
C SER A 13 -24.21 -19.87 -13.75
N ARG A 14 -23.89 -19.95 -12.44
CA ARG A 14 -24.79 -19.50 -11.38
C ARG A 14 -24.69 -17.99 -11.18
N ILE A 15 -23.47 -17.45 -11.26
CA ILE A 15 -23.21 -16.01 -11.13
C ILE A 15 -23.80 -15.23 -12.31
N GLU A 16 -23.75 -15.77 -13.52
CA GLU A 16 -24.39 -15.15 -14.70
C GLU A 16 -25.90 -14.97 -14.50
N SER A 17 -26.59 -15.96 -13.93
CA SER A 17 -28.04 -15.86 -13.66
C SER A 17 -28.39 -14.83 -12.60
N GLU A 18 -27.55 -14.68 -11.58
CA GLU A 18 -27.73 -13.68 -10.51
C GLU A 18 -27.44 -12.26 -11.03
N LEU A 19 -26.45 -12.10 -11.92
CA LEU A 19 -26.09 -10.82 -12.54
C LEU A 19 -27.19 -10.31 -13.46
N GLU A 20 -27.87 -11.21 -14.18
CA GLU A 20 -28.98 -10.86 -15.06
C GLU A 20 -30.20 -10.36 -14.26
N VAL A 21 -30.45 -10.94 -13.08
CA VAL A 21 -31.48 -10.46 -12.14
C VAL A 21 -31.12 -9.08 -11.57
N VAL A 22 -29.85 -8.83 -11.26
CA VAL A 22 -29.39 -7.52 -10.75
C VAL A 22 -29.51 -6.43 -11.80
N ASN A 23 -29.14 -6.70 -13.06
CA ASN A 23 -29.29 -5.75 -14.16
C ASN A 23 -30.76 -5.38 -14.39
N GLN A 24 -31.67 -6.35 -14.37
CA GLN A 24 -33.12 -6.08 -14.49
C GLN A 24 -33.66 -5.15 -13.39
N ARG A 25 -33.10 -5.23 -12.16
CA ARG A 25 -33.49 -4.34 -11.05
C ARG A 25 -32.92 -2.94 -11.20
N LEU A 26 -31.71 -2.81 -11.75
CA LEU A 26 -31.11 -1.50 -12.06
C LEU A 26 -31.87 -0.79 -13.17
N ASP A 27 -32.31 -1.51 -14.19
CA ASP A 27 -33.13 -0.95 -15.26
C ASP A 27 -34.49 -0.46 -14.74
N TYR A 28 -35.11 -1.20 -13.82
CA TYR A 28 -36.33 -0.79 -13.15
C TYR A 28 -36.15 0.50 -12.34
N ILE A 29 -35.07 0.63 -11.56
CA ILE A 29 -34.78 1.83 -10.76
C ILE A 29 -34.50 3.04 -11.67
N THR A 30 -33.78 2.83 -12.77
CA THR A 30 -33.48 3.90 -13.74
C THR A 30 -34.76 4.44 -14.37
N SER A 31 -35.72 3.56 -14.71
CA SER A 31 -37.02 3.96 -15.23
C SER A 31 -37.90 4.73 -14.22
N LEU A 32 -37.66 4.57 -12.91
CA LEU A 32 -38.33 5.34 -11.86
C LEU A 32 -37.73 6.73 -11.69
N LEU A 33 -36.43 6.89 -11.92
CA LEU A 33 -35.73 8.17 -11.83
C LEU A 33 -36.04 9.08 -13.04
N GLU A 34 -36.23 8.52 -14.23
CA GLU A 34 -36.63 9.29 -15.42
C GLU A 34 -38.05 9.91 -15.30
N LYS A 35 -38.85 9.50 -14.31
CA LYS A 35 -40.23 9.98 -14.11
C LYS A 35 -40.37 11.30 -13.34
N HIS A 36 -39.27 11.94 -12.90
CA HIS A 36 -39.32 13.24 -12.23
C HIS A 36 -38.57 14.35 -13.00
N PRO A 37 -39.27 15.25 -13.71
CA PRO A 37 -38.67 16.46 -14.25
C PRO A 37 -39.03 17.69 -13.39
N GLY A 38 -38.04 18.54 -13.09
CA GLY A 38 -38.26 19.85 -12.48
C GLY A 38 -36.97 20.62 -12.15
N PRO A 39 -36.58 21.63 -12.95
CA PRO A 39 -35.29 22.33 -12.87
C PRO A 39 -35.37 23.68 -12.14
N VAL A 40 -34.25 24.18 -11.59
CA VAL A 40 -34.00 25.62 -11.41
C VAL A 40 -32.52 25.93 -11.68
N GLN A 41 -32.31 27.01 -12.41
CA GLN A 41 -31.06 27.49 -13.03
C GLN A 41 -30.77 28.92 -12.53
N GLU A 42 -29.52 29.40 -12.75
CA GLU A 42 -29.06 30.82 -12.87
C GLU A 42 -28.14 31.39 -11.74
N PRO A 43 -27.21 32.32 -12.08
CA PRO A 43 -25.76 32.27 -11.78
C PRO A 43 -25.25 33.49 -10.98
N HIS A 44 -23.94 33.52 -10.61
CA HIS A 44 -23.09 34.72 -10.67
C HIS A 44 -21.62 34.40 -10.32
N GLU A 45 -20.72 34.77 -11.24
CA GLU A 45 -19.26 34.71 -11.15
C GLU A 45 -18.69 35.86 -10.26
N ASP A 46 -17.43 35.69 -9.85
CA ASP A 46 -16.50 36.67 -9.21
C ASP A 46 -16.10 36.49 -7.73
N VAL A 47 -16.35 35.33 -7.10
CA VAL A 47 -15.67 34.94 -5.82
C VAL A 47 -15.10 33.50 -5.88
N ALA A 48 -15.03 32.92 -7.07
CA ALA A 48 -14.86 31.47 -7.28
C ALA A 48 -13.44 30.91 -7.09
N ALA A 49 -12.44 31.70 -6.68
CA ALA A 49 -11.09 31.18 -6.41
C ALA A 49 -10.89 30.65 -4.97
N LEU A 50 -11.82 30.97 -4.05
CA LEU A 50 -11.74 30.55 -2.63
C LEU A 50 -12.92 29.68 -2.18
N SER A 51 -13.88 29.39 -3.05
CA SER A 51 -15.10 28.63 -2.69
C SER A 51 -15.22 27.25 -3.34
N SER A 52 -14.34 26.88 -4.26
CA SER A 52 -14.35 25.54 -4.87
C SER A 52 -13.33 24.63 -4.21
N HIS A 53 -13.62 24.16 -3.00
CA HIS A 53 -13.32 22.79 -2.57
C HIS A 53 -13.77 22.63 -1.12
N GLU A 54 -14.55 21.58 -0.87
CA GLU A 54 -14.74 21.02 0.47
C GLU A 54 -13.43 20.42 0.98
N ASP A 55 -12.39 21.23 1.11
CA ASP A 55 -11.13 20.84 1.70
C ASP A 55 -11.04 21.44 3.10
N SER A 56 -10.85 20.55 4.08
CA SER A 56 -10.62 20.89 5.48
C SER A 56 -9.66 22.09 5.62
N PRO A 57 -9.88 23.02 6.56
CA PRO A 57 -9.03 24.21 6.74
C PRO A 57 -7.55 23.87 6.92
N PHE A 58 -7.23 22.69 7.44
CA PHE A 58 -5.86 22.19 7.58
C PHE A 58 -5.18 21.88 6.23
N ARG A 59 -5.96 21.55 5.21
CA ARG A 59 -5.48 21.23 3.87
C ARG A 59 -5.18 22.49 3.06
N LEU A 60 -5.93 23.57 3.29
CA LEU A 60 -5.60 24.90 2.77
C LEU A 60 -4.27 25.39 3.34
N LEU A 61 -4.07 25.27 4.66
CA LEU A 61 -2.79 25.60 5.30
C LEU A 61 -1.63 24.76 4.79
N ALA A 62 -1.87 23.54 4.31
CA ALA A 62 -0.81 22.69 3.79
C ALA A 62 -0.33 23.09 2.37
N THR A 63 -1.00 24.02 1.71
CA THR A 63 -0.73 24.37 0.30
C THR A 63 0.44 25.36 0.18
N SER A 64 1.34 25.11 -0.77
CA SER A 64 2.54 25.93 -1.03
C SER A 64 2.21 27.42 -1.22
N SER A 65 1.11 27.74 -1.91
CA SER A 65 0.64 29.11 -2.13
C SER A 65 0.32 29.86 -0.83
N ILE A 66 -0.21 29.17 0.19
CA ILE A 66 -0.49 29.78 1.49
C ILE A 66 0.80 29.95 2.30
N MET A 67 1.76 29.03 2.21
CA MET A 67 3.07 29.19 2.86
C MET A 67 3.82 30.42 2.34
N VAL A 68 3.79 30.64 1.01
CA VAL A 68 4.37 31.83 0.38
C VAL A 68 3.68 33.12 0.84
N VAL A 69 2.35 33.11 0.97
CA VAL A 69 1.57 34.26 1.47
C VAL A 69 1.86 34.55 2.96
N LEU A 70 2.18 33.52 3.73
CA LEU A 70 2.57 33.62 5.15
C LEU A 70 4.06 33.94 5.35
N GLU A 71 4.82 34.21 4.27
CA GLU A 71 6.28 34.41 4.28
C GLU A 71 7.07 33.23 4.89
N LEU A 72 6.50 32.02 4.83
CA LEU A 72 7.12 30.78 5.28
C LEU A 72 7.71 30.02 4.08
N GLU A 73 8.68 29.14 4.35
CA GLU A 73 9.28 28.29 3.33
C GLU A 73 8.19 27.40 2.68
N PRO A 74 8.20 27.20 1.35
CA PRO A 74 7.15 26.45 0.64
C PRO A 74 6.97 25.01 1.14
N ASP A 75 8.01 24.41 1.73
CA ASP A 75 8.00 23.04 2.27
C ASP A 75 7.73 22.99 3.79
N PHE A 76 7.51 24.14 4.43
CA PHE A 76 7.34 24.24 5.89
C PHE A 76 6.17 23.39 6.42
N SER A 77 5.03 23.41 5.71
CA SER A 77 3.86 22.59 6.06
C SER A 77 4.16 21.09 6.02
N GLN A 78 4.96 20.66 5.04
CA GLN A 78 5.37 19.26 4.89
C GLN A 78 6.32 18.84 6.00
N ASN A 79 7.25 19.71 6.38
CA ASN A 79 8.14 19.51 7.51
C ASN A 79 7.37 19.39 8.83
N LEU A 80 6.33 20.20 9.04
CA LEU A 80 5.50 20.15 10.24
C LEU A 80 4.70 18.84 10.34
N ILE A 81 4.07 18.40 9.24
CA ILE A 81 3.37 17.12 9.16
C ILE A 81 4.35 15.95 9.40
N ARG A 82 5.56 16.04 8.84
CA ARG A 82 6.61 15.05 9.06
C ARG A 82 7.02 14.98 10.54
N LEU A 83 7.19 16.13 11.20
CA LEU A 83 7.54 16.21 12.62
C LEU A 83 6.42 15.68 13.53
N GLU A 84 5.16 16.00 13.26
CA GLU A 84 4.01 15.44 13.99
C GLU A 84 3.99 13.91 13.91
N ARG A 85 4.20 13.36 12.71
CA ARG A 85 4.28 11.92 12.49
C ARG A 85 5.47 11.31 13.24
N ILE A 86 6.66 11.92 13.16
CA ILE A 86 7.85 11.45 13.90
C ILE A 86 7.59 11.46 15.41
N ASN A 87 6.95 12.50 15.95
CA ASN A 87 6.64 12.59 17.38
C ASN A 87 5.67 11.50 17.86
N PHE A 88 4.69 11.12 17.02
CA PHE A 88 3.82 9.96 17.27
C PHE A 88 4.61 8.65 17.35
N LEU A 89 5.63 8.47 16.50
CA LEU A 89 6.49 7.29 16.52
C LEU A 89 7.33 7.22 17.80
N THR A 90 7.90 8.35 18.25
CA THR A 90 8.74 8.42 19.46
C THR A 90 7.98 7.99 20.72
N GLY A 91 6.69 8.33 20.82
CA GLY A 91 5.82 7.88 21.93
C GLY A 91 5.60 6.36 21.99
N SER A 92 5.68 5.64 20.87
CA SER A 92 5.56 4.17 20.81
C SER A 92 6.87 3.42 21.07
N THR A 93 8.03 4.08 20.91
CA THR A 93 9.34 3.42 21.04
C THR A 93 9.78 3.15 22.49
N SER A 94 9.10 3.72 23.49
CA SER A 94 9.53 3.64 24.89
C SER A 94 9.28 2.28 25.59
N GLY A 95 8.75 1.26 24.89
CA GLY A 95 8.37 -0.01 25.53
C GLY A 95 8.55 -1.28 24.71
N THR A 96 9.14 -1.24 23.52
CA THR A 96 9.36 -2.48 22.75
C THR A 96 10.73 -3.05 23.09
N ASP A 97 10.75 -4.01 24.01
CA ASP A 97 11.89 -4.89 24.27
C ASP A 97 12.46 -5.35 22.92
N ALA A 98 13.71 -4.98 22.62
CA ALA A 98 14.37 -5.36 21.38
C ALA A 98 14.57 -6.88 21.37
N ARG A 99 13.56 -7.61 20.90
CA ARG A 99 13.63 -9.06 20.73
C ARG A 99 14.74 -9.31 19.74
N LEU A 100 15.85 -9.88 20.22
CA LEU A 100 16.96 -10.32 19.39
C LEU A 100 16.42 -11.36 18.40
N PHE A 101 16.17 -10.92 17.17
CA PHE A 101 15.72 -11.78 16.09
C PHE A 101 16.95 -12.16 15.27
N PHE A 102 17.51 -13.33 15.58
CA PHE A 102 18.71 -13.82 14.91
C PHE A 102 18.32 -14.69 13.71
N VAL A 103 18.84 -14.36 12.54
CA VAL A 103 18.58 -15.07 11.30
C VAL A 103 19.85 -15.78 10.85
N PRO A 104 19.84 -17.12 10.71
CA PRO A 104 20.95 -17.84 10.11
C PRO A 104 21.22 -17.34 8.68
N HIS A 105 22.48 -17.00 8.37
CA HIS A 105 22.86 -16.45 7.07
C HIS A 105 22.42 -17.33 5.88
N GLN A 106 22.56 -18.66 5.99
CA GLN A 106 22.13 -19.60 4.94
C GLN A 106 20.62 -19.52 4.68
N GLN A 107 19.82 -19.31 5.73
CA GLN A 107 18.37 -19.14 5.59
C GLN A 107 18.06 -17.83 4.88
N ALA A 108 18.71 -16.73 5.27
CA ALA A 108 18.56 -15.40 4.65
C ALA A 108 18.86 -15.44 3.14
N VAL A 109 19.95 -16.09 2.72
CA VAL A 109 20.30 -16.25 1.29
C VAL A 109 19.23 -17.05 0.54
N THR A 110 18.78 -18.17 1.12
CA THR A 110 17.82 -19.07 0.46
C THR A 110 16.46 -18.39 0.25
N VAL A 111 15.96 -17.69 1.27
CA VAL A 111 14.66 -17.01 1.17
C VAL A 111 14.73 -15.80 0.25
N LEU A 112 15.84 -15.06 0.25
CA LEU A 112 16.04 -13.95 -0.68
C LEU A 112 16.08 -14.43 -2.14
N ALA A 113 16.77 -15.53 -2.42
CA ALA A 113 16.80 -16.13 -3.75
C ALA A 113 15.39 -16.54 -4.22
N ALA A 114 14.65 -17.25 -3.36
CA ALA A 114 13.27 -17.67 -3.67
C ALA A 114 12.33 -16.47 -3.91
N PHE A 115 12.48 -15.39 -3.14
CA PHE A 115 11.76 -14.14 -3.36
C PHE A 115 12.12 -13.50 -4.71
N SER A 116 13.42 -13.40 -5.01
CA SER A 116 13.90 -12.77 -6.24
C SER A 116 13.37 -13.49 -7.48
N GLU A 117 13.39 -14.82 -7.48
CA GLU A 117 12.97 -15.64 -8.62
C GLU A 117 11.46 -15.64 -8.85
N ARG A 118 10.65 -15.50 -7.79
CA ARG A 118 9.20 -15.76 -7.87
C ARG A 118 8.33 -14.52 -7.71
N ILE A 119 8.84 -13.47 -7.08
CA ILE A 119 8.06 -12.29 -6.70
C ILE A 119 8.65 -11.03 -7.30
N HIS A 120 9.96 -10.81 -7.13
CA HIS A 120 10.61 -9.58 -7.59
C HIS A 120 10.49 -9.35 -9.10
N ILE A 121 10.46 -10.43 -9.90
CA ILE A 121 10.25 -10.37 -11.36
C ILE A 121 8.91 -9.67 -11.71
N TYR A 122 7.86 -9.91 -10.92
CA TYR A 122 6.54 -9.32 -11.14
C TYR A 122 6.38 -7.96 -10.47
N TYR A 123 7.13 -7.72 -9.38
CA TYR A 123 7.07 -6.50 -8.57
C TYR A 123 8.47 -5.92 -8.31
N PRO A 124 9.10 -5.29 -9.32
CA PRO A 124 10.45 -4.75 -9.23
C PRO A 124 10.48 -3.40 -8.50
N ILE A 125 9.98 -3.38 -7.27
CA ILE A 125 9.83 -2.17 -6.45
C ILE A 125 11.00 -1.94 -5.49
N LEU A 126 12.06 -2.76 -5.57
CA LEU A 126 13.27 -2.66 -4.76
C LEU A 126 14.43 -2.14 -5.61
N ALA A 127 15.37 -1.45 -4.97
CA ALA A 127 16.59 -0.97 -5.61
C ALA A 127 17.52 -2.14 -5.99
N SER A 128 18.40 -1.91 -6.96
CA SER A 128 19.31 -2.94 -7.48
C SER A 128 20.33 -3.43 -6.43
N ASP A 129 20.70 -2.56 -5.51
CA ASP A 129 21.62 -2.81 -4.39
C ASP A 129 20.91 -3.35 -3.12
N PHE A 130 19.60 -3.57 -3.18
CA PHE A 130 18.80 -4.01 -2.02
C PHE A 130 19.33 -5.30 -1.37
N SER A 131 19.99 -6.18 -2.13
CA SER A 131 20.57 -7.41 -1.57
C SER A 131 21.67 -7.12 -0.53
N GLU A 132 22.48 -6.09 -0.74
CA GLU A 132 23.52 -5.68 0.23
C GLU A 132 22.88 -5.11 1.49
N GLU A 133 21.88 -4.25 1.31
CA GLU A 133 21.07 -3.69 2.40
C GLU A 133 20.41 -4.80 3.23
N TYR A 134 19.81 -5.78 2.55
CA TYR A 134 19.14 -6.92 3.17
C TYR A 134 20.07 -7.69 4.11
N PHE A 135 21.28 -8.03 3.65
CA PHE A 135 22.24 -8.75 4.50
C PHE A 135 22.80 -7.88 5.62
N ARG A 136 23.02 -6.58 5.37
CA ARG A 136 23.48 -5.63 6.39
C ARG A 136 22.48 -5.56 7.54
N VAL A 137 21.21 -5.30 7.24
CA VAL A 137 20.14 -5.17 8.24
C VAL A 137 19.91 -6.45 9.03
N LEU A 138 19.98 -7.63 8.38
CA LEU A 138 19.82 -8.91 9.08
C LEU A 138 21.04 -9.33 9.92
N SER A 139 22.21 -8.73 9.67
CA SER A 139 23.43 -9.01 10.44
C SER A 139 23.50 -8.20 11.74
N GLU A 140 22.72 -7.13 11.83
CA GLU A 140 22.64 -6.24 12.99
C GLU A 140 21.43 -6.60 13.89
N PRO A 141 21.46 -6.23 15.18
CA PRO A 141 20.27 -6.31 16.01
C PRO A 141 19.12 -5.50 15.41
N LEU A 142 18.01 -6.18 15.09
CA LEU A 142 16.89 -5.56 14.39
C LEU A 142 16.19 -4.51 15.26
N THR A 143 16.47 -3.25 14.98
CA THR A 143 15.72 -2.11 15.51
C THR A 143 14.42 -1.93 14.72
N PRO A 144 13.27 -1.66 15.36
CA PRO A 144 12.01 -1.48 14.65
C PRO A 144 12.05 -0.21 13.80
N SER A 145 11.93 -0.36 12.48
CA SER A 145 11.92 0.72 11.49
C SER A 145 11.22 0.25 10.21
N CYS A 146 10.89 1.18 9.30
CA CYS A 146 10.36 0.78 7.99
C CYS A 146 11.38 -0.06 7.19
N GLN A 147 12.68 0.19 7.34
CA GLN A 147 13.72 -0.57 6.64
C GLN A 147 13.83 -2.01 7.16
N SER A 148 13.86 -2.20 8.48
CA SER A 148 13.87 -3.55 9.05
C SER A 148 12.58 -4.29 8.74
N CYS A 149 11.43 -3.61 8.76
CA CYS A 149 10.16 -4.17 8.32
C CYS A 149 10.22 -4.64 6.86
N LEU A 150 10.75 -3.83 5.95
CA LEU A 150 10.87 -4.17 4.53
C LEU A 150 11.71 -5.44 4.33
N VAL A 151 12.88 -5.51 4.95
CA VAL A 151 13.78 -6.66 4.90
C VAL A 151 13.12 -7.93 5.46
N LEU A 152 12.42 -7.80 6.59
CA LEU A 152 11.69 -8.92 7.20
C LEU A 152 10.50 -9.38 6.33
N LEU A 153 9.79 -8.47 5.67
CA LEU A 153 8.72 -8.82 4.73
C LEU A 153 9.25 -9.55 3.50
N VAL A 154 10.38 -9.11 2.94
CA VAL A 154 11.04 -9.81 1.83
C VAL A 154 11.44 -11.23 2.25
N ALA A 155 12.05 -11.38 3.44
CA ALA A 155 12.37 -12.69 3.98
C ALA A 155 11.12 -13.56 4.19
N ALA A 156 10.04 -12.97 4.73
CA ALA A 156 8.79 -13.66 4.99
C ALA A 156 8.14 -14.19 3.70
N ILE A 157 8.04 -13.36 2.67
CA ILE A 157 7.51 -13.75 1.37
C ILE A 157 8.43 -14.80 0.73
N GLY A 158 9.75 -14.65 0.86
CA GLY A 158 10.73 -15.64 0.43
C GLY A 158 10.51 -17.02 1.04
N CYS A 159 10.19 -17.10 2.34
CA CYS A 159 9.82 -18.37 2.99
C CYS A 159 8.57 -19.00 2.35
N VAL A 160 7.52 -18.22 2.14
CA VAL A 160 6.26 -18.69 1.53
C VAL A 160 6.49 -19.13 0.07
N ALA A 161 7.35 -18.41 -0.65
CA ALA A 161 7.69 -18.72 -2.03
C ALA A 161 8.60 -19.97 -2.16
N HIS A 162 9.45 -20.22 -1.16
CA HIS A 162 10.31 -21.40 -1.09
C HIS A 162 9.54 -22.67 -0.73
N ASP A 163 8.68 -22.60 0.30
CA ASP A 163 7.83 -23.70 0.74
C ASP A 163 6.39 -23.23 1.03
N PRO A 164 5.48 -23.32 0.03
CA PRO A 164 4.10 -22.89 0.18
C PRO A 164 3.25 -23.85 1.03
N THR A 165 3.78 -25.01 1.43
CA THR A 165 3.06 -26.05 2.18
C THR A 165 3.37 -26.03 3.67
N SER A 166 4.37 -25.25 4.09
CA SER A 166 4.73 -25.09 5.49
C SER A 166 3.65 -24.28 6.22
N ASP A 167 2.80 -24.97 6.97
CA ASP A 167 1.81 -24.40 7.91
C ASP A 167 2.47 -23.75 9.16
N ARG A 168 3.80 -23.58 9.14
CA ARG A 168 4.54 -22.96 10.25
C ARG A 168 4.33 -21.46 10.25
N GLU A 169 4.07 -20.91 11.43
CA GLU A 169 4.12 -19.48 11.69
C GLU A 169 5.46 -18.91 11.17
N ASN A 170 5.36 -17.93 10.28
CA ASN A 170 6.53 -17.32 9.68
C ASN A 170 7.15 -16.30 10.65
N PRO A 171 8.32 -16.60 11.25
CA PRO A 171 8.89 -15.76 12.31
C PRO A 171 9.28 -14.38 11.76
N PHE A 172 9.68 -14.30 10.48
CA PHE A 172 9.97 -13.03 9.82
C PHE A 172 8.73 -12.16 9.69
N PHE A 173 7.58 -12.78 9.37
CA PHE A 173 6.32 -12.06 9.24
C PHE A 173 5.85 -11.51 10.59
N THR A 174 5.90 -12.33 11.64
CA THR A 174 5.56 -11.91 13.01
C THR A 174 6.47 -10.77 13.48
N ALA A 175 7.77 -10.84 13.18
CA ALA A 175 8.71 -9.76 13.47
C ALA A 175 8.40 -8.49 12.69
N ALA A 176 8.09 -8.59 11.38
CA ALA A 176 7.70 -7.45 10.56
C ALA A 176 6.44 -6.74 11.09
N LEU A 177 5.42 -7.50 11.50
CA LEU A 177 4.18 -6.95 12.03
C LEU A 177 4.38 -6.13 13.32
N SER A 178 5.43 -6.40 14.10
CA SER A 178 5.75 -5.57 15.27
C SER A 178 6.12 -4.12 14.89
N SER A 179 6.60 -3.90 13.65
CA SER A 179 6.94 -2.59 13.11
C SER A 179 5.81 -1.99 12.27
N LEU A 180 4.65 -2.65 12.15
CA LEU A 180 3.53 -2.17 11.35
C LEU A 180 3.01 -0.78 11.76
N PRO A 181 2.88 -0.44 13.07
CA PRO A 181 2.45 0.90 13.46
C PRO A 181 3.38 2.00 12.92
N LEU A 182 4.68 1.73 12.86
CA LEU A 182 5.67 2.66 12.31
C LEU A 182 5.46 2.84 10.80
N VAL A 183 5.29 1.73 10.07
CA VAL A 183 5.00 1.74 8.63
C VAL A 183 3.74 2.52 8.30
N VAL A 184 2.66 2.34 9.08
CA VAL A 184 1.38 3.02 8.85
C VAL A 184 1.48 4.51 9.15
N ALA A 185 2.25 4.93 10.16
CA ALA A 185 2.40 6.34 10.51
C ALA A 185 3.42 7.08 9.61
N GLU A 186 4.50 6.43 9.17
CA GLU A 186 5.51 7.03 8.30
C GLU A 186 4.97 7.25 6.87
N CYS A 187 5.40 8.32 6.21
CA CYS A 187 5.04 8.58 4.81
C CYS A 187 6.32 8.70 3.97
N SER A 188 6.82 7.56 3.54
CA SER A 188 8.04 7.41 2.74
C SER A 188 7.83 6.33 1.68
N LEU A 189 8.70 6.28 0.67
CA LEU A 189 8.70 5.21 -0.33
C LEU A 189 8.84 3.82 0.34
N VAL A 190 9.67 3.71 1.37
CA VAL A 190 9.91 2.46 2.11
C VAL A 190 8.65 1.98 2.81
N SER A 191 7.90 2.90 3.45
CA SER A 191 6.59 2.59 4.03
C SER A 191 5.61 2.07 2.97
N VAL A 192 5.58 2.69 1.79
CA VAL A 192 4.74 2.21 0.67
C VAL A 192 5.18 0.82 0.21
N GLN A 193 6.47 0.58 0.03
CA GLN A 193 7.02 -0.73 -0.34
C GLN A 193 6.65 -1.81 0.69
N CYS A 194 6.72 -1.50 1.99
CA CYS A 194 6.28 -2.40 3.05
C CYS A 194 4.80 -2.77 2.91
N LEU A 195 3.92 -1.80 2.66
CA LEU A 195 2.48 -2.05 2.51
C LEU A 195 2.16 -2.86 1.25
N VAL A 196 2.89 -2.62 0.15
CA VAL A 196 2.80 -3.44 -1.06
C VAL A 196 3.19 -4.89 -0.76
N PHE A 197 4.30 -5.12 -0.06
CA PHE A 197 4.72 -6.47 0.32
C PHE A 197 3.81 -7.13 1.35
N LEU A 198 3.22 -6.38 2.28
CA LEU A 198 2.15 -6.88 3.16
C LEU A 198 0.95 -7.36 2.34
N SER A 199 0.52 -6.57 1.36
CA SER A 199 -0.56 -6.95 0.44
C SER A 199 -0.23 -8.23 -0.32
N ILE A 200 0.97 -8.33 -0.88
CA ILE A 200 1.47 -9.54 -1.56
C ILE A 200 1.49 -10.73 -0.62
N HIS A 201 2.01 -10.58 0.61
CA HIS A 201 2.08 -11.65 1.58
C HIS A 201 0.67 -12.20 1.91
N TYR A 202 -0.29 -11.32 2.21
CA TYR A 202 -1.67 -11.73 2.47
C TYR A 202 -2.36 -12.33 1.23
N ALA A 203 -2.02 -11.87 0.02
CA ALA A 203 -2.48 -12.48 -1.21
C ALA A 203 -1.94 -13.92 -1.37
N CYS A 204 -0.65 -14.16 -1.05
CA CYS A 204 -0.06 -15.50 -1.03
C CYS A 204 -0.76 -16.44 -0.02
N LEU A 205 -1.28 -15.88 1.08
CA LEU A 205 -2.04 -16.62 2.10
C LEU A 205 -3.54 -16.77 1.80
N LEU A 206 -4.00 -16.37 0.60
CA LEU A 206 -5.42 -16.39 0.21
C LEU A 206 -6.33 -15.56 1.16
N LYS A 207 -5.83 -14.43 1.67
CA LYS A 207 -6.60 -13.49 2.52
C LYS A 207 -6.85 -12.18 1.76
N PRO A 208 -7.76 -12.16 0.77
CA PRO A 208 -7.88 -11.06 -0.17
C PRO A 208 -8.42 -9.77 0.46
N CYS A 209 -9.25 -9.86 1.52
CA CYS A 209 -9.70 -8.66 2.25
C CYS A 209 -8.52 -7.94 2.92
N GLN A 210 -7.67 -8.69 3.64
CA GLN A 210 -6.48 -8.12 4.28
C GLN A 210 -5.50 -7.57 3.25
N ALA A 211 -5.28 -8.32 2.15
CA ALA A 211 -4.45 -7.85 1.05
C ALA A 211 -4.99 -6.53 0.45
N HIS A 212 -6.31 -6.42 0.32
CA HIS A 212 -6.97 -5.23 -0.21
C HIS A 212 -6.78 -4.02 0.70
N ASP A 213 -6.98 -4.18 2.01
CA ASP A 213 -6.86 -3.08 2.97
C ASP A 213 -5.45 -2.46 2.94
N TYR A 214 -4.40 -3.28 2.96
CA TYR A 214 -3.02 -2.77 2.86
C TYR A 214 -2.72 -2.16 1.50
N CYS A 215 -3.32 -2.69 0.42
CA CYS A 215 -3.19 -2.13 -0.92
C CYS A 215 -3.79 -0.71 -0.98
N LEU A 216 -4.99 -0.51 -0.41
CA LEU A 216 -5.63 0.81 -0.35
C LEU A 216 -4.80 1.82 0.45
N VAL A 217 -4.22 1.40 1.58
CA VAL A 217 -3.33 2.27 2.37
C VAL A 217 -2.08 2.63 1.56
N ALA A 218 -1.52 1.69 0.81
CA ALA A 218 -0.39 1.95 -0.09
C ALA A 218 -0.78 2.96 -1.20
N SER A 219 -1.93 2.79 -1.83
CA SER A 219 -2.47 3.70 -2.86
C SER A 219 -2.64 5.12 -2.33
N PHE A 220 -3.20 5.26 -1.13
CA PHE A 220 -3.35 6.56 -0.50
C PHE A 220 -2.00 7.22 -0.21
N LYS A 221 -1.04 6.47 0.36
CA LYS A 221 0.29 7.00 0.68
C LYS A 221 1.07 7.40 -0.56
N ILE A 222 1.05 6.60 -1.62
CA ILE A 222 1.82 6.94 -2.82
C ILE A 222 1.23 8.16 -3.54
N GLN A 223 -0.09 8.30 -3.57
CA GLN A 223 -0.74 9.51 -4.07
C GLN A 223 -0.35 10.74 -3.24
N ASN A 224 -0.22 10.60 -1.92
CA ASN A 224 0.26 11.69 -1.07
C ASN A 224 1.72 12.02 -1.32
N LEU A 225 2.59 11.03 -1.59
CA LEU A 225 3.98 11.29 -1.99
C LEU A 225 4.04 12.12 -3.29
N PHE A 226 3.21 11.77 -4.29
CA PHE A 226 3.11 12.55 -5.53
C PHE A 226 2.61 13.98 -5.27
N LYS A 227 1.53 14.14 -4.49
CA LYS A 227 0.91 15.45 -4.21
C LYS A 227 1.79 16.37 -3.38
N SER A 228 2.51 15.83 -2.41
CA SER A 228 3.39 16.59 -1.52
C SER A 228 4.78 16.81 -2.11
N GLY A 229 5.12 16.28 -3.29
CA GLY A 229 6.46 16.41 -3.84
C GLY A 229 7.55 15.68 -3.04
N LEU A 230 7.16 14.79 -2.11
CA LEU A 230 8.06 14.06 -1.20
C LEU A 230 8.77 12.87 -1.86
N GLN A 231 8.74 12.78 -3.19
CA GLN A 231 9.31 11.66 -3.95
C GLN A 231 10.84 11.70 -4.03
N GLY A 232 11.45 12.77 -3.51
CA GLY A 232 12.88 13.03 -3.66
C GLY A 232 13.20 13.67 -5.02
N THR A 233 14.32 14.37 -5.08
CA THR A 233 14.89 14.94 -6.32
C THR A 233 15.78 13.96 -7.07
N ASP A 234 16.09 12.82 -6.46
CA ASP A 234 16.93 11.77 -7.03
C ASP A 234 16.15 10.99 -8.12
N PRO A 235 16.65 10.92 -9.36
CA PRO A 235 16.00 10.18 -10.44
C PRO A 235 15.75 8.71 -10.10
N ASP A 236 16.63 8.07 -9.33
CA ASP A 236 16.50 6.63 -9.01
C ASP A 236 15.33 6.38 -8.04
N VAL A 237 15.17 7.27 -7.04
CA VAL A 237 14.06 7.23 -6.08
C VAL A 237 12.73 7.54 -6.77
N LEU A 238 12.74 8.47 -7.72
CA LEU A 238 11.57 8.80 -8.53
C LEU A 238 11.14 7.59 -9.37
N GLU A 239 12.09 6.93 -10.06
CA GLU A 239 11.78 5.73 -10.84
C GLU A 239 11.20 4.62 -9.97
N LEU A 240 11.79 4.35 -8.80
CA LEU A 240 11.27 3.37 -7.85
C LEU A 240 9.86 3.75 -7.35
N THR A 241 9.60 5.04 -7.14
CA THR A 241 8.28 5.54 -6.77
C THR A 241 7.26 5.26 -7.88
N HIS A 242 7.61 5.51 -9.14
CA HIS A 242 6.75 5.15 -10.27
C HIS A 242 6.51 3.64 -10.37
N ARG A 243 7.55 2.81 -10.20
CA ARG A 243 7.41 1.35 -10.19
C ARG A 243 6.49 0.87 -9.06
N ALA A 244 6.61 1.45 -7.86
CA ALA A 244 5.73 1.16 -6.74
C ALA A 244 4.27 1.54 -7.05
N TYR A 245 4.04 2.68 -7.71
CA TYR A 245 2.71 3.10 -8.14
C TYR A 245 2.08 2.09 -9.11
N TRP A 246 2.83 1.66 -10.13
CA TRP A 246 2.35 0.65 -11.07
C TRP A 246 2.10 -0.71 -10.40
N ALA A 247 2.97 -1.12 -9.49
CA ALA A 247 2.80 -2.34 -8.71
C ALA A 247 1.50 -2.32 -7.88
N ILE A 248 1.19 -1.19 -7.25
CA ILE A 248 -0.04 -0.99 -6.50
C ILE A 248 -1.26 -1.13 -7.41
N LEU A 249 -1.28 -0.45 -8.55
CA LEU A 249 -2.39 -0.56 -9.51
C LEU A 249 -2.59 -2.00 -10.00
N LEU A 250 -1.48 -2.72 -10.25
CA LEU A 250 -1.54 -4.12 -10.64
C LEU A 250 -2.15 -4.98 -9.53
N LEU A 251 -1.71 -4.78 -8.28
CA LEU A 251 -2.24 -5.50 -7.11
C LEU A 251 -3.70 -5.18 -6.83
N GLU A 252 -4.12 -3.92 -6.91
CA GLU A 252 -5.52 -3.52 -6.76
C GLU A 252 -6.40 -4.30 -7.74
N ARG A 253 -5.96 -4.43 -9.00
CA ARG A 253 -6.69 -5.19 -10.02
C ARG A 253 -6.73 -6.67 -9.70
N GLN A 254 -5.60 -7.27 -9.29
CA GLN A 254 -5.53 -8.68 -8.94
C GLN A 254 -6.41 -9.01 -7.72
N VAL A 255 -6.29 -8.25 -6.64
CA VAL A 255 -7.05 -8.44 -5.40
C VAL A 255 -8.54 -8.14 -5.61
N ALA A 256 -8.89 -7.12 -6.40
CA ALA A 256 -10.28 -6.84 -6.74
C ALA A 256 -10.91 -7.92 -7.63
N CYS A 257 -10.13 -8.60 -8.46
CA CYS A 257 -10.59 -9.80 -9.16
C CYS A 257 -10.81 -10.96 -8.19
N THR A 258 -9.94 -11.17 -7.21
CA THR A 258 -10.12 -12.20 -6.18
C THR A 258 -11.34 -11.95 -5.29
N ASN A 259 -11.60 -10.70 -4.90
CA ASN A 259 -12.78 -10.32 -4.10
C ASN A 259 -14.10 -10.34 -4.90
N ARG A 260 -14.06 -10.11 -6.22
CA ARG A 260 -15.23 -10.33 -7.10
C ARG A 260 -15.53 -11.82 -7.34
N HIS A 261 -14.64 -12.69 -6.91
CA HIS A 261 -14.77 -14.15 -6.99
C HIS A 261 -14.88 -14.82 -5.61
N SER A 262 -15.06 -14.05 -4.54
CA SER A 262 -15.36 -14.51 -3.16
C SER A 262 -16.80 -14.16 -2.80
#